data_AF-T1GY67-F1
#
_entry.id   AF-T1GY67-F1
#
_cell.length_a   1.000
_cell.length_b   1.000
_cell.length_c   1.000
_cell.angle_alpha   90.00
_cell.angle_beta   90.00
_cell.angle_gamma   90.00
#
_symmetry.space_group_name_H-M   'P 1'
#
loop_
_entity.id
_entity.type
_entity.pdbx_description
1 polymer ?
#
loop_
_entity_poly.entity_id
_entity_poly.type
_entity_poly.pdbx_seq_one_letter_code
_entity_poly.pdbx_strand_id
1 'polypeptide(L)'
;MLLRDPSAQVVKRVIQACGPIYKNSLQWISSGVETTDSVEQAWNALCLIKAQILDMIDNDNDGVRTNVIKFLEGIVIVQTYPDEDSQKHSNDFSLENIPLTLKGYELVLVIIVSYLKREVNM
;
A
#
# COMPACT_ATOMS: atom_id res chain seq x y z
N MET A 1 -13.22 -2.85 12.73
CA MET A 1 -11.89 -2.59 12.16
C MET A 1 -11.54 -1.12 12.43
N LEU A 2 -10.33 -0.80 12.91
CA LEU A 2 -10.00 0.56 13.39
C LEU A 2 -10.00 1.66 12.31
N LEU A 3 -9.91 1.32 11.01
CA LEU A 3 -10.07 2.31 9.93
C LEU A 3 -11.49 2.87 9.81
N ARG A 4 -12.49 2.22 10.43
CA ARG A 4 -13.90 2.67 10.46
C ARG A 4 -14.30 3.24 11.82
N ASP A 5 -13.32 3.65 12.63
CA ASP A 5 -13.59 4.25 13.93
C ASP A 5 -14.32 5.59 13.75
N PRO A 6 -15.33 5.91 14.58
CA PRO A 6 -16.03 7.19 14.49
C PRO A 6 -15.12 8.39 14.78
N SER A 7 -14.02 8.18 15.51
CA SER A 7 -13.04 9.23 15.77
C SER A 7 -12.09 9.38 14.60
N ALA A 8 -12.17 10.53 13.92
CA ALA A 8 -11.21 10.90 12.88
C ALA A 8 -9.75 10.89 13.39
N GLN A 9 -9.51 11.10 14.69
CA GLN A 9 -8.15 11.01 15.27
C GLN A 9 -7.63 9.57 15.26
N VAL A 10 -8.49 8.60 15.59
CA VAL A 10 -8.14 7.18 15.54
C VAL A 10 -7.88 6.77 14.09
N VAL A 11 -8.79 7.11 13.18
CA VAL A 11 -8.65 6.82 11.74
C VAL A 11 -7.33 7.35 11.19
N LYS A 12 -7.00 8.63 11.41
CA LYS A 12 -5.72 9.21 10.98
C LYS A 12 -4.52 8.44 11.55
N ARG A 13 -4.55 8.10 12.84
CA ARG A 13 -3.46 7.36 13.49
C ARG A 13 -3.29 5.96 12.92
N VAL A 14 -4.39 5.31 12.56
CA VAL A 14 -4.39 3.98 11.94
C VAL A 14 -3.79 4.07 10.53
N ILE A 15 -4.21 5.03 9.69
CA ILE A 15 -3.63 5.23 8.35
C ILE A 15 -2.11 5.47 8.44
N GLN A 16 -1.66 6.30 9.38
CA GLN A 16 -0.24 6.54 9.63
C GLN A 16 0.52 5.26 10.03
N ALA A 17 -0.11 4.38 10.80
CA ALA A 17 0.49 3.10 11.16
C ALA A 17 0.50 2.12 9.98
N CYS A 18 -0.50 2.18 9.09
CA CYS A 18 -0.59 1.31 7.92
C CYS A 18 0.57 1.49 6.94
N GLY A 19 1.19 2.67 6.84
CA GLY A 19 2.37 2.90 5.99
C GLY A 19 3.54 1.94 6.29
N PRO A 20 4.17 2.01 7.47
CA PRO A 20 5.25 1.10 7.84
C PRO A 20 4.77 -0.35 7.97
N ILE A 21 3.53 -0.60 8.44
CA ILE A 21 2.99 -1.97 8.50
C ILE A 21 2.95 -2.59 7.10
N TYR A 22 2.46 -1.87 6.10
CA TYR A 22 2.37 -2.37 4.73
C TYR A 22 3.75 -2.69 4.17
N LYS A 23 4.69 -1.75 4.29
CA LYS A 23 6.07 -1.92 3.81
C LYS A 23 6.77 -3.10 4.48
N ASN A 24 6.75 -3.16 5.81
CA ASN A 24 7.44 -4.21 6.57
C ASN A 24 6.81 -5.58 6.34
N SER A 25 5.48 -5.65 6.21
CA SER A 25 4.79 -6.89 5.91
C SER A 25 5.12 -7.36 4.49
N LEU A 26 5.21 -6.45 3.53
CA LEU A 26 5.61 -6.80 2.16
C LEU A 26 7.06 -7.30 2.11
N GLN A 27 7.99 -6.62 2.81
CA GLN A 27 9.36 -7.10 2.98
C GLN A 27 9.41 -8.51 3.57
N TRP A 28 8.61 -8.78 4.61
CA TRP A 28 8.52 -10.09 5.22
C TRP A 28 7.98 -11.15 4.24
N ILE A 29 6.89 -10.85 3.54
CA ILE A 29 6.31 -11.73 2.50
C ILE A 29 7.35 -12.02 1.41
N SER A 30 8.10 -11.00 0.96
CA SER A 30 9.13 -11.13 -0.08
C SER A 30 10.39 -11.87 0.38
N SER A 31 10.62 -12.00 1.68
CA SER A 31 11.78 -12.72 2.23
C SER A 31 11.58 -14.24 2.31
N GLY A 32 10.35 -14.73 2.18
CA GLY A 32 10.02 -16.16 2.27
C GLY A 32 10.40 -16.93 1.01
N VAL A 33 11.00 -18.12 1.19
CA VAL A 33 11.33 -19.04 0.08
C VAL A 33 10.07 -19.76 -0.44
N GLU A 34 9.10 -19.99 0.45
CA GLU A 34 7.85 -20.69 0.13
C GLU A 34 6.64 -19.87 0.59
N THR A 35 5.58 -19.92 -0.21
CA THR A 35 4.29 -19.29 0.13
C THR A 35 3.55 -20.22 1.08
N THR A 36 3.27 -19.74 2.29
CA THR A 36 2.46 -20.46 3.30
C THR A 36 1.06 -19.85 3.37
N ASP A 37 0.09 -20.60 3.91
CA ASP A 37 -1.27 -20.09 4.19
C ASP A 37 -1.25 -18.77 4.99
N SER A 38 -0.30 -18.63 5.92
CA SER A 38 -0.14 -17.41 6.71
C SER A 38 0.35 -16.22 5.88
N VAL A 39 1.22 -16.45 4.90
CA VAL A 39 1.68 -15.42 3.94
C VAL A 39 0.52 -14.98 3.05
N GLU A 40 -0.27 -15.92 2.54
CA GLU A 40 -1.46 -15.61 1.73
C GLU A 40 -2.50 -14.80 2.52
N GLN A 41 -2.77 -15.19 3.77
CA GLN A 41 -3.68 -14.45 4.64
C GLN A 41 -3.18 -13.04 4.94
N ALA A 42 -1.89 -12.88 5.22
CA ALA A 42 -1.27 -11.58 5.44
C ALA A 42 -1.38 -10.70 4.17
N TRP A 43 -1.08 -11.26 3.00
CA TRP A 43 -1.22 -10.56 1.72
C TRP A 43 -2.67 -10.11 1.47
N ASN A 44 -3.64 -10.99 1.67
CA ASN A 44 -5.06 -10.66 1.53
C ASN A 44 -5.48 -9.52 2.48
N ALA A 45 -4.97 -9.52 3.71
CA ALA A 45 -5.20 -8.43 4.66
C ALA A 45 -4.58 -7.11 4.19
N LEU A 46 -3.36 -7.12 3.63
CA LEU A 46 -2.71 -5.93 3.06
C LEU A 46 -3.49 -5.36 1.87
N CYS A 47 -3.97 -6.22 0.98
CA CYS A 47 -4.83 -5.82 -0.14
C CYS A 47 -6.12 -5.14 0.36
N LEU A 48 -6.75 -5.72 1.38
CA LEU A 48 -7.96 -5.17 1.97
C LEU A 48 -7.73 -3.83 2.69
N ILE A 49 -6.62 -3.68 3.42
CA ILE A 49 -6.23 -2.41 4.06
C ILE A 49 -6.03 -1.33 3.00
N LYS A 50 -5.27 -1.65 1.94
CA LYS A 50 -5.00 -0.72 0.84
C LYS A 50 -6.28 -0.27 0.13
N ALA A 51 -7.18 -1.20 -0.19
CA ALA A 51 -8.48 -0.88 -0.79
C ALA A 51 -9.31 0.04 0.11
N GLN A 52 -9.41 -0.28 1.40
CA GLN A 52 -10.17 0.55 2.34
C GLN A 52 -9.59 1.94 2.55
N ILE A 53 -8.27 2.10 2.54
CA ILE A 53 -7.66 3.44 2.65
C ILE A 53 -7.85 4.22 1.34
N LEU A 54 -7.79 3.56 0.18
CA LEU A 54 -8.07 4.19 -1.12
C LEU A 54 -9.51 4.74 -1.19
N ASP A 55 -10.48 3.97 -0.70
CA ASP A 55 -11.90 4.37 -0.61
C ASP A 55 -12.14 5.58 0.32
N MET A 56 -11.11 6.08 1.02
CA MET A 56 -11.19 7.24 1.91
C MET A 56 -10.59 8.51 1.29
N ILE A 57 -10.20 8.48 0.01
CA ILE A 57 -9.60 9.62 -0.69
C ILE A 57 -10.55 10.83 -0.77
N ASP A 58 -11.85 10.58 -0.79
CA ASP A 58 -12.94 11.56 -0.85
C ASP A 58 -13.59 11.83 0.51
N ASN A 59 -12.97 11.38 1.62
CA ASN A 59 -13.53 11.56 2.96
C ASN A 59 -13.74 13.04 3.32
N ASP A 60 -14.83 13.38 4.00
CA ASP A 60 -15.14 14.77 4.39
C ASP A 60 -14.07 15.42 5.28
N ASN A 61 -13.34 14.62 6.07
CA ASN A 61 -12.28 15.12 6.94
C ASN A 61 -10.97 15.34 6.18
N ASP A 62 -10.57 16.60 6.02
CA ASP A 62 -9.32 16.97 5.33
C ASP A 62 -8.06 16.32 5.91
N GLY A 63 -8.02 16.19 7.24
CA GLY A 63 -6.93 15.50 7.91
C GLY A 63 -6.87 14.01 7.57
N VAL A 64 -8.01 13.35 7.35
CA VAL A 64 -8.04 11.96 6.86
C VAL A 64 -7.53 11.90 5.43
N ARG A 65 -8.06 12.73 4.52
CA ARG A 65 -7.60 12.78 3.11
C ARG A 65 -6.10 13.00 2.98
N THR A 66 -5.54 13.92 3.77
CA THR A 66 -4.09 14.18 3.82
C THR A 66 -3.30 12.91 4.18
N ASN A 67 -3.75 12.14 5.16
CA ASN A 67 -3.09 10.89 5.55
C ASN A 67 -3.27 9.79 4.49
N VAL A 68 -4.43 9.73 3.82
CA VAL A 68 -4.67 8.81 2.70
C VAL A 68 -3.68 9.05 1.56
N ILE A 69 -3.52 10.31 1.13
CA ILE A 69 -2.57 10.67 0.07
C ILE A 69 -1.16 10.24 0.45
N LYS A 70 -0.73 10.53 1.69
CA LYS A 70 0.61 10.16 2.14
C LYS A 70 0.82 8.64 2.22
N PHE A 71 -0.21 7.89 2.60
CA PHE A 71 -0.16 6.43 2.56
C PHE A 71 -0.01 5.93 1.11
N LEU A 72 -0.84 6.42 0.18
CA LEU A 72 -0.83 6.00 -1.22
C LEU A 72 0.49 6.35 -1.92
N GLU A 73 1.09 7.50 -1.62
CA GLU A 73 2.44 7.86 -2.08
C GLU A 73 3.46 6.76 -1.72
N GLY A 74 3.45 6.31 -0.45
CA GLY A 74 4.33 5.22 0.00
C GLY A 74 4.04 3.88 -0.67
N ILE A 75 2.78 3.57 -0.96
CA ILE A 75 2.39 2.37 -1.72
C ILE A 75 2.95 2.43 -3.13
N VAL A 76 2.83 3.56 -3.82
CA VAL A 76 3.33 3.71 -5.20
C VAL A 76 4.83 3.44 -5.25
N ILE A 77 5.62 4.02 -4.33
CA ILE A 77 7.07 3.81 -4.27
C ILE A 77 7.40 2.32 -4.10
N VAL A 78 6.76 1.68 -3.12
CA VAL A 78 7.00 0.26 -2.80
C VAL A 78 6.52 -0.70 -3.89
N GLN A 79 5.57 -0.27 -4.73
CA GLN A 79 4.99 -1.07 -5.81
C GLN A 79 5.39 -0.57 -7.20
N THR A 80 6.52 0.11 -7.34
CA THR A 80 7.10 0.52 -8.63
C THR A 80 8.55 0.03 -8.74
N TYR A 81 9.06 -0.14 -9.95
CA TYR A 81 10.49 -0.37 -10.17
C TYR A 81 11.21 0.99 -10.22
N PRO A 82 12.33 1.16 -9.49
CA PRO A 82 13.13 2.37 -9.58
C PRO A 82 13.76 2.49 -10.97
N ASP A 83 13.91 3.73 -11.43
CA ASP A 83 14.65 4.08 -12.64
C ASP A 83 16.10 4.48 -12.32
N GLU A 84 16.88 4.82 -13.34
CA GLU A 84 18.30 5.20 -13.18
C GLU A 84 18.48 6.50 -12.37
N ASP A 85 17.47 7.38 -12.39
CA ASP A 85 17.46 8.68 -11.70
C ASP A 85 16.91 8.60 -10.26
N SER A 86 16.45 7.42 -9.84
CA SER A 86 15.82 7.22 -8.53
C SER A 86 16.80 7.49 -7.39
N GLN A 87 16.38 8.33 -6.44
CA GLN A 87 17.18 8.65 -5.27
C GLN A 87 17.32 7.44 -4.35
N LYS A 88 18.56 6.93 -4.21
CA LYS A 88 18.84 5.76 -3.37
C LYS A 88 18.85 6.14 -1.90
N HIS A 89 17.86 5.64 -1.15
CA HIS A 89 17.83 5.72 0.30
C HIS A 89 18.24 4.39 0.92
N SER A 90 18.88 4.41 2.10
CA SER A 90 19.35 3.19 2.78
C SER A 90 18.24 2.22 3.16
N ASN A 91 17.02 2.74 3.38
CA ASN A 91 15.84 1.97 3.71
C ASN A 91 14.89 1.84 2.53
N ASP A 92 15.32 2.06 1.29
CA ASP A 92 14.42 1.98 0.15
C ASP A 92 13.96 0.54 -0.09
N PHE A 93 12.72 0.38 -0.57
CA PHE A 93 12.16 -0.92 -0.92
C PHE A 93 11.18 -0.74 -2.05
N SER A 94 11.35 -1.53 -3.10
CA SER A 94 10.64 -1.41 -4.37
C SER A 94 10.33 -2.81 -4.94
N LEU A 95 9.75 -2.86 -6.14
CA LEU A 95 9.51 -4.14 -6.82
C LEU A 95 10.79 -4.90 -7.18
N GLU A 96 11.94 -4.22 -7.27
CA GLU A 96 13.23 -4.87 -7.53
C GLU A 96 13.63 -5.86 -6.42
N ASN A 97 13.12 -5.62 -5.20
CA ASN A 97 13.43 -6.43 -4.02
C ASN A 97 12.49 -7.63 -3.87
N ILE A 98 11.51 -7.79 -4.77
CA ILE A 98 10.52 -8.87 -4.72
C ILE A 98 10.98 -10.03 -5.63
N PRO A 99 11.17 -11.25 -5.11
CA PRO A 99 11.56 -12.40 -5.91
C PRO A 99 10.59 -12.71 -7.05
N LEU A 100 11.12 -13.12 -8.20
CA LEU A 100 10.34 -13.50 -9.39
C LEU A 100 9.34 -14.65 -9.11
N THR A 101 9.63 -15.49 -8.12
CA THR A 101 8.79 -16.61 -7.68
C THR A 101 7.47 -16.17 -7.03
N LEU A 102 7.40 -14.91 -6.57
CA LEU A 102 6.21 -14.33 -5.93
C LEU A 102 5.40 -13.43 -6.88
N LYS A 103 5.69 -13.47 -8.19
CA LYS A 103 5.04 -12.60 -9.19
C LYS A 103 3.54 -12.79 -9.39
N GLY A 104 2.94 -13.86 -8.86
CA GLY A 104 1.48 -14.01 -8.79
C GLY A 104 0.79 -12.86 -8.03
N TYR A 105 1.52 -12.16 -7.16
CA TYR A 105 1.06 -10.99 -6.41
C TYR A 105 1.25 -9.64 -7.14
N GLU A 106 1.82 -9.62 -8.35
CA GLU A 106 2.10 -8.39 -9.13
C GLU A 106 0.84 -7.66 -9.63
N LEU A 107 -0.35 -8.26 -9.57
CA LEU A 107 -1.54 -7.75 -10.25
C LEU A 107 -2.24 -6.53 -9.62
N VAL A 108 -1.71 -5.93 -8.55
CA VAL A 108 -2.40 -4.80 -7.88
C VAL A 108 -2.00 -3.42 -8.42
N LEU A 109 -0.96 -3.33 -9.26
CA LEU A 109 -0.58 -2.09 -9.96
C LEU A 109 -1.72 -1.54 -10.84
N VAL A 110 -2.64 -2.40 -11.25
CA VAL A 110 -3.80 -2.00 -12.06
C VAL A 110 -4.76 -1.12 -11.27
N ILE A 111 -4.87 -1.23 -9.94
CA ILE A 111 -5.94 -0.54 -9.21
C ILE A 111 -5.69 0.97 -9.08
N ILE A 112 -4.49 1.42 -8.71
CA ILE A 112 -4.23 2.87 -8.51
C ILE A 112 -4.25 3.61 -9.86
N VAL A 113 -3.62 3.05 -10.90
CA VAL A 113 -3.64 3.64 -12.25
C VAL A 113 -5.05 3.59 -12.86
N SER A 114 -5.81 2.50 -12.66
CA SER A 114 -7.19 2.43 -13.15
C SER A 114 -8.13 3.35 -12.39
N TYR A 115 -7.92 3.55 -11.08
CA TYR A 115 -8.71 4.48 -10.27
C TYR A 115 -8.44 5.93 -10.66
N LEU A 116 -7.17 6.33 -10.80
CA LEU A 116 -6.79 7.66 -11.29
C LEU A 116 -7.25 7.90 -12.74
N LYS A 117 -7.20 6.88 -13.60
CA LYS A 117 -7.72 6.97 -14.98
C LYS A 117 -9.24 7.02 -15.05
N ARG A 118 -9.96 6.60 -14.01
CA ARG A 118 -11.43 6.69 -13.91
C ARG A 118 -11.88 8.09 -13.52
N GLU A 119 -11.15 8.76 -12.62
CA GLU A 119 -11.42 10.15 -12.20
C GLU A 119 -11.02 11.20 -13.26
N VAL A 120 -9.91 10.99 -13.98
CA VAL A 120 -9.44 11.94 -15.01
C VAL A 120 -10.25 11.89 -16.32
N ASN A 121 -11.08 10.85 -16.52
CA ASN A 121 -11.96 10.73 -17.69
C ASN A 121 -13.44 11.12 -17.40
N MET A 122 -13.68 11.97 -16.38
CA MET A 122 -14.96 12.63 -16.15
C MET A 122 -14.92 14.11 -16.52
#